data_AF-A0A9W6WWM9-F1
#
_entry.id   AF-A0A9W6WWM9-F1
#
_cell.length_a   1.000
_cell.length_b   1.000
_cell.length_c   1.000
_cell.angle_alpha   90.00
_cell.angle_beta   90.00
_cell.angle_gamma   90.00
#
_symmetry.space_group_name_H-M   'P 1'
#
loop_
_entity.id
_entity.type
_entity.pdbx_description
1 polymer ?
#
loop_
_entity_poly.entity_id
_entity_poly.type
_entity_poly.pdbx_seq_one_letter_code
_entity_poly.pdbx_strand_id
1 'polypeptide(L)'
;MQMRRQNLMCLWSCKLRGTSITSNDYERVKFVWGYYGIKSIKDLLVWYNNLDVVPFIKAIKAQRELFMRFNMFTDGVSLPGLSEKVMYQTCFNNLQYPDKKPANAFQFPAKRLGGYKSQDAKAKQEFGMTLDHLDTLLQRQKNLCGLCYCQLTVDTV
;
A
#
# COMPACT_ATOMS: atom_id res chain seq x y z
N MET A 1 9.92 -43.96 13.34
CA MET A 1 10.11 -42.64 13.97
C MET A 1 9.74 -41.58 12.92
N GLN A 2 8.59 -40.93 13.09
CA GLN A 2 7.87 -40.21 12.05
C GLN A 2 8.17 -38.71 12.17
N MET A 3 9.10 -38.19 11.34
CA MET A 3 9.39 -36.76 11.29
C MET A 3 8.38 -36.04 10.39
N ARG A 4 7.64 -35.11 11.00
CA ARG A 4 6.63 -34.26 10.35
C ARG A 4 7.29 -33.39 9.29
N ARG A 5 6.74 -33.41 8.07
CA ARG A 5 7.11 -32.51 6.97
C ARG A 5 6.60 -31.11 7.30
N GLN A 6 7.50 -30.18 7.63
CA GLN A 6 7.20 -28.75 7.55
C GLN A 6 7.39 -28.31 6.09
N ASN A 7 6.30 -27.90 5.46
CA ASN A 7 6.30 -27.32 4.12
C ASN A 7 6.85 -25.88 4.21
N LEU A 8 8.16 -25.72 4.05
CA LEU A 8 8.75 -24.44 3.70
C LEU A 8 8.46 -24.16 2.22
N MET A 9 7.80 -23.02 2.00
CA MET A 9 7.27 -22.53 0.74
C MET A 9 8.43 -21.94 -0.09
N CYS A 10 9.04 -22.75 -0.96
CA CYS A 10 10.02 -22.28 -1.95
C CYS A 10 9.32 -22.05 -3.30
N LEU A 11 9.38 -20.81 -3.81
CA LEU A 11 8.51 -20.37 -4.91
C LEU A 11 9.10 -20.48 -6.32
N TRP A 12 10.40 -20.72 -6.55
CA TRP A 12 10.93 -20.85 -7.93
C TRP A 12 12.00 -21.95 -8.09
N SER A 13 11.52 -23.20 -8.24
CA SER A 13 12.07 -24.35 -9.00
C SER A 13 11.68 -25.68 -8.35
N CYS A 14 10.37 -25.91 -8.17
CA CYS A 14 9.84 -27.15 -7.61
C CYS A 14 10.02 -28.39 -8.53
N LYS A 15 10.81 -28.30 -9.61
CA LYS A 15 11.13 -29.42 -10.51
C LYS A 15 12.05 -30.47 -9.89
N LEU A 16 12.69 -30.16 -8.75
CA LEU A 16 13.67 -31.04 -8.09
C LEU A 16 13.12 -31.85 -6.91
N ARG A 17 11.83 -31.72 -6.56
CA ARG A 17 11.23 -32.58 -5.52
C ARG A 17 11.01 -33.98 -6.10
N GLY A 18 11.90 -34.91 -5.76
CA GLY A 18 11.80 -36.32 -6.17
C GLY A 18 12.47 -36.65 -7.51
N THR A 19 13.28 -35.75 -8.06
CA THR A 19 14.07 -35.99 -9.28
C THR A 19 15.57 -35.86 -8.97
N SER A 20 16.40 -36.59 -9.73
CA SER A 20 17.85 -36.46 -9.66
C SER A 20 18.32 -35.17 -10.34
N ILE A 21 19.45 -34.64 -9.88
CA ILE A 21 20.10 -33.47 -10.50
C ILE A 21 20.50 -33.80 -11.94
N THR A 22 20.24 -32.90 -12.89
CA THR A 22 20.70 -33.09 -14.27
C THR A 22 22.20 -32.82 -14.37
N SER A 23 22.88 -33.39 -15.37
CA SER A 23 24.31 -33.17 -15.58
C SER A 23 24.67 -31.69 -15.75
N ASN A 24 23.79 -30.93 -16.40
CA ASN A 24 23.99 -29.49 -16.59
C ASN A 24 23.88 -28.70 -15.27
N ASP A 25 22.92 -29.06 -14.41
CA ASP A 25 22.79 -28.44 -13.08
C ASP A 25 24.01 -28.75 -12.20
N TYR A 26 24.59 -29.96 -12.32
CA TYR A 26 25.78 -30.35 -11.60
C TYR A 26 27.02 -29.54 -12.02
N GLU A 27 27.26 -29.37 -13.32
CA GLU A 27 28.38 -28.54 -13.81
C GLU A 27 28.24 -27.08 -13.38
N ARG A 28 27.01 -26.54 -13.37
CA ARG A 28 26.74 -25.20 -12.84
C ARG A 28 27.08 -25.10 -11.35
N VAL A 29 26.68 -26.08 -10.53
CA VAL A 29 27.01 -26.09 -9.09
C VAL A 29 28.51 -26.19 -8.88
N LYS A 30 29.22 -27.02 -9.67
CA LYS A 30 30.67 -27.16 -9.63
C LYS A 30 31.39 -25.83 -9.94
N PHE A 31 30.92 -25.09 -10.94
CA PHE A 31 31.41 -23.76 -11.25
C PHE A 31 31.21 -22.78 -10.07
N VAL A 32 29.99 -22.70 -9.53
CA VAL A 32 29.66 -21.84 -8.39
C VAL A 32 30.50 -22.19 -7.16
N TRP A 33 30.71 -23.49 -6.92
CA TRP A 33 31.51 -23.99 -5.81
C TRP A 33 32.94 -23.45 -5.85
N GLY A 34 33.58 -23.49 -7.03
CA GLY A 34 34.92 -22.92 -7.22
C GLY A 34 34.94 -21.39 -7.17
N TYR A 35 33.99 -20.74 -7.85
CA TYR A 35 33.95 -19.28 -7.98
C TYR A 35 33.73 -18.56 -6.63
N TYR A 36 32.83 -19.07 -5.79
CA TYR A 36 32.51 -18.48 -4.49
C TYR A 36 33.35 -19.06 -3.34
N GLY A 37 34.29 -19.98 -3.62
CA GLY A 37 35.14 -20.60 -2.58
C GLY A 37 34.34 -21.34 -1.51
N ILE A 38 33.26 -22.01 -1.91
CA ILE A 38 32.34 -22.71 -1.01
C ILE A 38 33.08 -23.86 -0.32
N LYS A 39 33.03 -23.90 1.02
CA LYS A 39 33.73 -24.92 1.82
C LYS A 39 32.81 -26.07 2.23
N SER A 40 31.51 -25.81 2.33
CA SER A 40 30.53 -26.78 2.80
C SER A 40 29.22 -26.73 2.01
N ILE A 41 28.47 -27.84 2.05
CA ILE A 41 27.11 -27.91 1.47
C ILE A 41 26.18 -26.86 2.12
N LYS A 42 26.41 -26.54 3.40
CA LYS A 42 25.65 -25.50 4.12
C LYS A 42 25.84 -24.13 3.45
N ASP A 43 27.06 -23.79 3.06
CA ASP A 43 27.35 -22.51 2.41
C ASP A 43 26.72 -22.44 1.01
N LEU A 44 26.70 -23.57 0.28
CA LEU A 44 25.97 -23.68 -0.98
C LEU A 44 24.45 -23.45 -0.80
N LEU A 45 23.89 -23.97 0.29
CA LEU A 45 22.48 -23.78 0.65
C LEU A 45 22.17 -22.32 0.98
N VAL A 46 23.08 -21.63 1.67
CA VAL A 46 22.98 -20.19 1.96
C VAL A 46 23.01 -19.38 0.67
N TRP A 47 23.95 -19.68 -0.23
CA TRP A 47 24.02 -19.04 -1.55
C TRP A 47 22.72 -19.23 -2.32
N TYR A 48 22.19 -20.46 -2.36
CA TYR A 48 20.95 -20.78 -3.05
C TYR A 48 19.76 -19.98 -2.52
N ASN A 49 19.58 -19.93 -1.19
CA ASN A 49 18.50 -19.15 -0.58
C ASN A 49 18.65 -17.64 -0.83
N ASN A 50 19.88 -17.13 -0.84
CA ASN A 50 20.14 -15.71 -1.11
C ASN A 50 19.78 -15.32 -2.55
N LEU A 51 19.84 -16.25 -3.51
CA LEU A 51 19.38 -15.99 -4.88
C LEU A 51 17.89 -15.64 -4.95
N ASP A 52 17.06 -16.19 -4.07
CA ASP A 52 15.62 -15.92 -4.03
C ASP A 52 15.28 -14.76 -3.10
N VAL A 53 15.86 -14.75 -1.89
CA VAL A 53 15.48 -13.80 -0.84
C VAL A 53 15.95 -12.38 -1.17
N VAL A 54 17.15 -12.21 -1.77
CA VAL A 54 17.68 -10.89 -2.10
C VAL A 54 16.82 -10.15 -3.14
N PRO A 55 16.48 -10.72 -4.31
CA PRO A 55 15.59 -10.04 -5.26
C PRO A 55 14.18 -9.84 -4.70
N PHE A 56 13.68 -10.76 -3.88
CA PHE A 56 12.38 -10.60 -3.22
C PHE A 56 12.36 -9.37 -2.28
N ILE A 57 13.39 -9.20 -1.44
CA ILE A 57 13.52 -8.01 -0.57
C ILE A 57 13.65 -6.74 -1.41
N LYS A 58 14.40 -6.78 -2.52
CA LYS A 58 14.50 -5.62 -3.44
C LYS A 58 13.14 -5.25 -4.02
N ALA A 59 12.34 -6.23 -4.44
CA ALA A 59 11.00 -6.01 -4.96
C ALA A 59 10.07 -5.40 -3.90
N ILE A 60 10.09 -5.90 -2.66
CA ILE A 60 9.30 -5.33 -1.56
C ILE A 60 9.69 -3.88 -1.27
N LYS A 61 11.00 -3.58 -1.25
CA LYS A 61 11.48 -2.20 -1.04
C LYS A 61 10.99 -1.27 -2.15
N ALA A 62 11.09 -1.68 -3.41
CA ALA A 62 10.60 -0.91 -4.55
C ALA A 62 9.07 -0.71 -4.48
N GLN A 63 8.31 -1.74 -4.11
CA GLN A 63 6.87 -1.65 -3.94
C GLN A 63 6.50 -0.70 -2.78
N ARG A 64 7.23 -0.74 -1.67
CA ARG A 64 7.05 0.18 -0.53
C ARG A 64 7.35 1.63 -0.92
N GLU A 65 8.41 1.88 -1.68
CA GLU A 65 8.74 3.22 -2.16
C GLU A 65 7.65 3.77 -3.08
N LEU A 66 7.13 2.94 -4.00
CA LEU A 66 5.96 3.26 -4.82
C LEU A 66 4.74 3.60 -3.97
N PHE A 67 4.47 2.79 -2.94
CA PHE A 67 3.35 2.96 -2.03
C PHE A 67 3.45 4.23 -1.16
N MET A 68 4.66 4.62 -0.75
CA MET A 68 4.85 5.86 0.01
C MET A 68 4.78 7.08 -0.91
N ARG A 69 5.21 6.96 -2.17
CA ARG A 69 5.20 8.04 -3.16
C ARG A 69 3.80 8.36 -3.65
N PHE A 70 3.00 7.34 -3.93
CA PHE A 70 1.59 7.48 -4.27
C PHE A 70 0.80 6.88 -3.12
N ASN A 71 0.14 7.73 -2.34
CA ASN A 71 -0.59 7.27 -1.17
C ASN A 71 -1.80 6.43 -1.64
N MET A 72 -1.59 5.13 -1.83
CA MET A 72 -2.51 4.25 -2.54
C MET A 72 -3.91 4.21 -1.88
N PHE A 73 -3.99 4.47 -0.57
CA PHE A 73 -5.28 4.54 0.13
C PHE A 73 -6.09 5.80 -0.17
N THR A 74 -5.43 6.92 -0.50
CA THR A 74 -6.12 8.18 -0.85
C THR A 74 -6.19 8.41 -2.35
N ASP A 75 -5.22 7.89 -3.09
CA ASP A 75 -5.00 8.20 -4.50
C ASP A 75 -5.61 7.17 -5.44
N GLY A 76 -5.71 5.91 -5.03
CA GLY A 76 -6.29 4.85 -5.84
C GLY A 76 -6.04 3.48 -5.23
N VAL A 77 -7.12 2.79 -4.85
CA VAL A 77 -7.09 1.47 -4.21
C VAL A 77 -6.50 0.38 -5.12
N SER A 78 -6.46 0.63 -6.44
CA SER A 78 -6.02 -0.31 -7.46
C SER A 78 -4.93 0.25 -8.36
N LEU A 79 -4.12 -0.64 -8.92
CA LEU A 79 -3.08 -0.33 -9.91
C LEU A 79 -3.61 0.54 -11.07
N PRO A 80 -4.77 0.25 -11.68
CA PRO A 80 -5.35 1.10 -12.72
C PRO A 80 -5.59 2.55 -12.26
N GLY A 81 -6.19 2.76 -11.07
CA GLY A 81 -6.45 4.11 -10.55
C GLY A 81 -5.16 4.89 -10.27
N LEU A 82 -4.12 4.21 -9.77
CA LEU A 82 -2.81 4.81 -9.59
C LEU A 82 -2.17 5.18 -10.94
N SER A 83 -2.25 4.28 -11.93
CA SER A 83 -1.69 4.47 -13.27
C SER A 83 -2.32 5.66 -13.98
N GLU A 84 -3.64 5.82 -13.82
CA GLU A 84 -4.39 6.97 -14.31
C GLU A 84 -3.89 8.28 -13.67
N LYS A 85 -3.69 8.32 -12.34
CA LYS A 85 -3.14 9.49 -11.66
C LYS A 85 -1.74 9.85 -12.16
N VAL A 86 -0.85 8.86 -12.32
CA VAL A 86 0.50 9.07 -12.86
C VAL A 86 0.44 9.60 -14.29
N MET A 87 -0.44 9.04 -15.12
CA MET A 87 -0.66 9.51 -16.49
C MET A 87 -1.09 10.98 -16.50
N TYR A 88 -2.10 11.36 -15.72
CA TYR A 88 -2.55 12.76 -15.66
C TYR A 88 -1.46 13.71 -15.18
N GLN A 89 -0.69 13.32 -14.16
CA GLN A 89 0.43 14.12 -13.65
C GLN A 89 1.57 14.27 -14.66
N THR A 90 1.80 13.28 -15.52
CA THR A 90 2.91 13.30 -16.49
C THR A 90 2.50 14.00 -17.80
N CYS A 91 1.28 13.77 -18.26
CA CYS A 91 0.76 14.30 -19.53
C CYS A 91 0.25 15.73 -19.40
N PHE A 92 -0.21 16.15 -18.23
CA PHE A 92 -0.80 17.47 -18.04
C PHE A 92 -0.10 18.28 -16.96
N ASN A 93 1.10 18.77 -17.28
CA ASN A 93 1.87 19.67 -16.42
C ASN A 93 1.22 21.07 -16.25
N ASN A 94 0.22 21.39 -17.08
CA ASN A 94 -0.46 22.69 -17.10
C ASN A 94 -1.82 22.68 -16.38
N LEU A 95 -2.20 21.60 -15.70
CA LEU A 95 -3.43 21.58 -14.90
C LEU A 95 -3.24 22.49 -13.69
N GLN A 96 -4.04 23.54 -13.62
CA GLN A 96 -4.11 24.37 -12.43
C GLN A 96 -5.02 23.70 -11.41
N TYR A 97 -4.51 23.53 -10.18
CA TYR A 97 -5.36 23.19 -9.05
C TYR A 97 -6.33 24.35 -8.79
N PRO A 98 -7.58 24.07 -8.39
CA PRO A 98 -8.51 25.12 -8.03
C PRO A 98 -7.96 25.95 -6.88
N ASP A 99 -8.14 27.26 -6.97
CA ASP A 99 -7.69 28.20 -5.94
C ASP A 99 -8.35 27.88 -4.59
N LYS A 100 -7.54 27.79 -3.55
CA LYS A 100 -8.01 27.55 -2.17
C LYS A 100 -8.46 28.86 -1.51
N LYS A 101 -9.46 29.51 -2.09
CA LYS A 101 -10.04 30.76 -1.53
C LYS A 101 -10.86 30.41 -0.29
N PRO A 102 -10.47 30.86 0.92
CA PRO A 102 -11.17 30.51 2.15
C PRO A 102 -12.65 30.92 2.07
N ALA A 103 -13.53 30.08 2.62
CA ALA A 103 -14.95 30.40 2.71
C ALA A 103 -15.26 31.16 4.00
N ASN A 104 -16.45 31.77 4.03
CA ASN A 104 -16.98 32.40 5.22
C ASN A 104 -17.15 31.36 6.34
N ALA A 105 -16.77 31.74 7.56
CA ALA A 105 -16.95 30.87 8.71
C ALA A 105 -18.45 30.68 9.02
N PHE A 106 -18.84 29.44 9.27
CA PHE A 106 -20.17 29.08 9.72
C PHE A 106 -20.07 27.95 10.74
N GLN A 107 -21.16 27.72 11.47
CA GLN A 107 -21.26 26.61 12.42
C GLN A 107 -21.89 25.40 11.75
N PHE A 108 -21.42 24.21 12.11
CA PHE A 108 -21.92 22.96 11.58
C PHE A 108 -23.42 22.80 11.88
N PRO A 109 -24.26 22.49 10.88
CA PRO A 109 -25.71 22.38 11.09
C PRO A 109 -26.07 21.23 12.04
N ALA A 110 -26.74 21.54 13.16
CA ALA A 110 -27.21 20.52 14.11
C ALA A 110 -28.14 19.47 13.46
N LYS A 111 -28.88 19.87 12.42
CA LYS A 111 -29.74 18.97 11.62
C LYS A 111 -28.92 17.87 10.93
N ARG A 112 -27.75 18.19 10.36
CA ARG A 112 -26.85 17.20 9.75
C ARG A 112 -26.31 16.23 10.79
N LEU A 113 -25.93 16.73 11.97
CA LEU A 113 -25.46 15.88 13.08
C LEU A 113 -26.53 14.88 13.53
N GLY A 114 -27.80 15.31 13.60
CA GLY A 114 -28.92 14.43 13.90
C GLY A 114 -29.07 13.27 12.91
N GLY A 115 -28.73 13.50 11.64
CA GLY A 115 -28.68 12.45 10.62
C GLY A 115 -27.61 11.40 10.87
N TYR A 116 -26.42 11.77 11.35
CA TYR A 116 -25.38 10.80 11.71
C TYR A 116 -25.78 9.97 12.94
N LYS A 117 -26.36 10.62 13.96
CA LYS A 117 -26.87 9.92 15.14
C LYS A 117 -27.91 8.85 14.80
N SER A 118 -28.81 9.12 13.85
CA SER A 118 -29.82 8.14 13.44
C SER A 118 -29.24 6.97 12.65
N GLN A 119 -28.19 7.20 11.85
CA GLN A 119 -27.46 6.15 11.15
C GLN A 119 -26.73 5.22 12.13
N ASP A 120 -26.02 5.77 13.11
CA ASP A 120 -25.31 4.98 14.12
C ASP A 120 -26.29 4.21 15.01
N ALA A 121 -27.43 4.81 15.38
CA ALA A 121 -28.50 4.11 16.09
C ALA A 121 -29.04 2.92 15.29
N LYS A 122 -29.21 3.08 13.97
CA LYS A 122 -29.64 1.97 13.08
C LYS A 122 -28.57 0.87 12.99
N ALA A 123 -27.29 1.23 13.03
CA ALA A 123 -26.16 0.31 13.02
C ALA A 123 -25.82 -0.29 14.40
N LYS A 124 -26.52 0.13 15.47
CA LYS A 124 -26.26 -0.23 16.87
C LYS A 124 -24.82 0.15 17.31
N GLN A 125 -24.34 1.30 16.86
CA GLN A 125 -23.02 1.84 17.21
C GLN A 125 -23.16 3.03 18.19
N GLU A 126 -22.14 3.26 19.00
CA GLU A 126 -22.09 4.41 19.91
C GLU A 126 -21.63 5.68 19.16
N PHE A 127 -22.39 6.77 19.34
CA PHE A 127 -22.08 8.05 18.70
C PHE A 127 -21.12 8.89 19.58
N GLY A 128 -19.88 9.07 19.13
CA GLY A 128 -18.83 9.73 19.91
C GLY A 128 -18.51 11.20 19.53
N MET A 129 -19.23 11.81 18.60
CA MET A 129 -18.85 13.12 18.03
C MET A 129 -19.67 14.28 18.62
N THR A 130 -19.05 15.46 18.79
CA THR A 130 -19.72 16.68 19.27
C THR A 130 -19.75 17.77 18.18
N LEU A 131 -20.67 18.74 18.30
CA LEU A 131 -20.72 19.89 17.38
C LEU A 131 -19.43 20.70 17.43
N ASP A 132 -18.92 20.99 18.64
CA ASP A 132 -17.66 21.71 18.82
C ASP A 132 -16.48 21.03 18.12
N HIS A 133 -16.47 19.69 18.12
CA HIS A 133 -15.46 18.92 17.40
C HIS A 133 -15.57 19.12 15.88
N LEU A 134 -16.79 19.10 15.34
CA LEU A 134 -17.05 19.35 13.92
C LEU A 134 -16.70 20.78 13.51
N ASP A 135 -17.03 21.78 14.33
CA ASP A 135 -16.66 23.17 14.10
C ASP A 135 -15.13 23.36 14.10
N THR A 136 -14.43 22.68 15.03
CA THR A 136 -12.97 22.65 15.06
C THR A 136 -12.40 22.06 13.75
N LEU A 137 -13.01 20.99 13.22
CA LEU A 137 -12.59 20.40 11.95
C LEU A 137 -12.86 21.33 10.76
N LEU A 138 -14.02 21.99 10.70
CA LEU A 138 -14.37 23.00 9.69
C LEU A 138 -13.39 24.17 9.68
N GLN A 139 -13.00 24.66 10.85
CA GLN A 139 -12.00 25.73 10.97
C GLN A 139 -10.62 25.28 10.47
N ARG A 140 -10.18 24.07 10.83
CA ARG A 140 -8.89 23.51 10.37
C ARG A 140 -8.82 23.38 8.84
N GLN A 141 -9.94 23.02 8.20
CA GLN A 141 -10.03 22.94 6.74
C GLN A 141 -10.38 24.28 6.06
N LYS A 142 -10.42 25.39 6.81
CA LYS A 142 -10.77 26.74 6.32
C LYS A 142 -12.14 26.80 5.63
N ASN A 143 -13.08 25.96 6.05
CA ASN A 143 -14.41 25.83 5.46
C ASN A 143 -14.36 25.51 3.96
N LEU A 144 -13.36 24.74 3.53
CA LEU A 144 -13.23 24.24 2.16
C LEU A 144 -13.44 22.74 2.13
N CYS A 145 -14.05 22.24 1.05
CA CYS A 145 -14.10 20.81 0.80
C CYS A 145 -12.68 20.26 0.63
N GLY A 146 -12.33 19.20 1.38
CA GLY A 146 -11.00 18.58 1.29
C GLY A 146 -10.68 17.94 -0.07
N LEU A 147 -11.69 17.67 -0.90
CA LEU A 147 -11.53 17.03 -2.20
C LEU A 147 -11.42 18.05 -3.35
N CYS A 148 -12.41 18.94 -3.47
CA CYS A 148 -12.52 19.87 -4.60
C CYS A 148 -12.12 21.32 -4.27
N TYR A 149 -11.83 21.62 -3.00
CA TYR A 149 -11.53 22.98 -2.52
C TYR A 149 -12.65 24.02 -2.73
N CYS A 150 -13.86 23.58 -3.08
CA CYS A 150 -15.03 24.45 -3.11
C CYS A 150 -15.38 24.98 -1.71
N GLN A 151 -15.91 26.20 -1.67
CA GLN A 151 -16.36 26.85 -0.45
C GLN A 151 -17.57 26.12 0.14
N LEU A 152 -17.46 25.75 1.41
CA LEU A 152 -18.56 25.16 2.16
C LEU A 152 -19.45 26.27 2.73
N THR A 153 -20.74 26.01 2.69
CA THR A 153 -21.83 26.78 3.29
C THR A 153 -22.70 25.85 4.13
N VAL A 154 -23.59 26.44 4.93
CA VAL A 154 -24.54 25.72 5.79
C VAL A 154 -25.37 24.69 5.01
N ASP A 155 -25.73 24.97 3.76
CA ASP A 155 -26.58 24.11 2.94
C ASP A 155 -25.79 23.00 2.23
N THR A 156 -24.51 23.22 1.98
CA THR A 156 -23.63 22.30 1.24
C THR A 156 -22.88 21.31 2.13
N VAL A 157 -22.93 21.50 3.45
CA VAL A 157 -22.29 20.62 4.44
C VAL A 157 -23.10 19.38 4.72
#